data_AF-A0A536C3N7-F1
#
_entry.id   AF-A0A536C3N7-F1
#
_cell.length_a   1.000
_cell.length_b   1.000
_cell.length_c   1.000
_cell.angle_alpha   90.00
_cell.angle_beta   90.00
_cell.angle_gamma   90.00
#
_symmetry.space_group_name_H-M   'P 1'
#
loop_
_entity.id
_entity.type
_entity.pdbx_description
1 polymer ?
#
loop_
_entity_poly.entity_id
_entity_poly.type
_entity_poly.pdbx_seq_one_letter_code
_entity_poly.pdbx_strand_id
1 'polypeptide(L)'
;MTPAEARDAFTRLLQTPDPELDLAEAALLIAAEEYPDLRPAVYLNQIARMGTELKQRIRAEVEPGRVVEMANTYLFEELHFKGNREEYYDPRNSFLNEVLDRRVGIPITLAVLYVAIGERAGLPVRGVGMPGHFLVKYAPATSGEIFIDAFNGRTLTREECAKMLNEMYGGEVKMRPALLEPSTKRQILSRILNNLKSLYLSRGDLARALSASDRIMLTDPHLTSEWRDRGMIHFQMHHDAEALKDFTRYLAMRPEPEDAPRVKQLRGQLISRVNGGLRHARLDADDVREFRELRIGFSDHRRRRTQAGRIDEEHQPGLADGRDRRRDQRVVP
;
A
#
# COMPACT_ATOMS: atom_id res chain seq x y z
N MET A 1 19.25 -3.55 -17.22
CA MET A 1 18.81 -4.51 -16.20
C MET A 1 17.57 -5.18 -16.75
N THR A 2 17.53 -6.51 -16.84
CA THR A 2 16.31 -7.18 -17.31
C THR A 2 15.16 -7.00 -16.31
N PRO A 3 13.89 -7.14 -16.72
CA PRO A 3 12.76 -7.10 -15.79
C PRO A 3 12.89 -8.08 -14.61
N ALA A 4 13.45 -9.28 -14.85
CA ALA A 4 13.70 -10.26 -13.79
C ALA A 4 14.78 -9.79 -12.81
N GLU A 5 15.90 -9.26 -13.31
CA GLU A 5 16.96 -8.70 -12.47
C GLU A 5 16.46 -7.53 -11.62
N ALA A 6 15.58 -6.68 -12.18
CA ALA A 6 14.95 -5.57 -11.46
C ALA A 6 14.06 -6.06 -10.32
N ARG A 7 13.24 -7.07 -10.59
CA ARG A 7 12.38 -7.70 -9.59
C ARG A 7 13.19 -8.38 -8.48
N ASP A 8 14.28 -9.06 -8.83
CA ASP A 8 15.16 -9.70 -7.86
C ASP A 8 15.87 -8.66 -6.98
N ALA A 9 16.35 -7.56 -7.57
CA ALA A 9 16.92 -6.45 -6.82
C ALA A 9 15.89 -5.80 -5.89
N PHE A 10 14.66 -5.57 -6.36
CA PHE A 10 13.56 -5.06 -5.55
C PHE A 10 13.26 -6.00 -4.37
N THR A 11 13.18 -7.31 -4.62
CA THR A 11 12.94 -8.33 -3.60
C THR A 11 14.03 -8.36 -2.53
N ARG A 12 15.30 -8.23 -2.93
CA ARG A 12 16.43 -8.14 -1.99
C ARG A 12 16.37 -6.88 -1.15
N LEU A 13 16.10 -5.72 -1.76
CA LEU A 13 15.97 -4.45 -1.04
C LEU A 13 14.80 -4.48 -0.04
N LEU A 14 13.71 -5.17 -0.39
CA LEU A 14 12.59 -5.46 0.51
C LEU A 14 12.95 -6.42 1.66
N GLN A 15 14.18 -6.90 1.82
CA GLN A 15 14.60 -7.57 3.06
C GLN A 15 15.14 -6.59 4.11
N THR A 16 15.45 -5.34 3.72
CA THR A 16 15.92 -4.29 4.64
C THR A 16 14.80 -3.84 5.58
N PRO A 17 15.07 -3.62 6.88
CA PRO A 17 14.10 -3.02 7.80
C PRO A 17 13.51 -1.72 7.25
N ASP A 18 12.20 -1.48 7.45
CA ASP A 18 11.50 -0.34 6.83
C ASP A 18 12.15 1.03 7.10
N PRO A 19 12.68 1.36 8.30
CA PRO A 19 13.37 2.62 8.51
C PRO A 19 14.64 2.80 7.64
N GLU A 20 15.37 1.72 7.40
CA GLU A 20 16.65 1.69 6.67
C GLU A 20 16.47 1.52 5.15
N LEU A 21 15.30 1.08 4.70
CA LEU A 21 15.00 0.88 3.29
C LEU A 21 15.09 2.22 2.52
N ASP A 22 15.85 2.29 1.42
CA ASP A 22 15.85 3.48 0.56
C ASP A 22 14.60 3.48 -0.34
N LEU A 23 13.67 4.39 -0.03
CA LEU A 23 12.40 4.51 -0.75
C LEU A 23 12.59 4.88 -2.22
N ALA A 24 13.58 5.73 -2.53
CA ALA A 24 13.84 6.16 -3.89
C ALA A 24 14.45 5.02 -4.72
N GLU A 25 15.37 4.26 -4.14
CA GLU A 25 15.93 3.07 -4.81
C GLU A 25 14.84 2.05 -5.12
N ALA A 26 13.98 1.74 -4.15
CA ALA A 26 12.88 0.82 -4.35
C ALA A 26 11.89 1.31 -5.43
N ALA A 27 11.57 2.61 -5.46
CA ALA A 27 10.72 3.18 -6.50
C ALA A 27 11.38 3.16 -7.90
N LEU A 28 12.70 3.33 -7.99
CA LEU A 28 13.44 3.19 -9.25
C LEU A 28 13.54 1.74 -9.71
N LEU A 29 13.61 0.77 -8.80
CA LEU A 29 13.56 -0.65 -9.13
C LEU A 29 12.19 -1.08 -9.65
N ILE A 30 11.10 -0.49 -9.15
CA ILE A 30 9.76 -0.64 -9.76
C ILE A 30 9.77 -0.15 -11.22
N ALA A 31 10.41 0.99 -11.48
CA ALA A 31 10.52 1.55 -12.82
C ALA A 31 11.44 0.73 -13.73
N ALA A 32 12.52 0.15 -13.21
CA ALA A 32 13.48 -0.65 -13.98
C ALA A 32 12.85 -1.91 -14.61
N GLU A 33 11.72 -2.39 -14.07
CA GLU A 33 10.98 -3.48 -14.70
C GLU A 33 10.23 -3.03 -15.97
N GLU A 34 9.79 -1.77 -16.05
CA GLU A 34 9.15 -1.18 -17.25
C GLU A 34 10.19 -0.63 -18.23
N TYR A 35 11.33 -0.14 -17.73
CA TYR A 35 12.40 0.48 -18.52
C TYR A 35 13.71 -0.31 -18.37
N PRO A 36 13.98 -1.32 -19.22
CA PRO A 36 15.16 -2.18 -19.10
C PRO A 36 16.51 -1.45 -19.19
N ASP A 37 16.53 -0.32 -19.90
CA ASP A 37 17.73 0.53 -20.06
C ASP A 37 17.94 1.49 -18.88
N LEU A 38 17.00 1.54 -17.92
CA LEU A 38 17.09 2.39 -16.75
C LEU A 38 18.30 2.01 -15.90
N ARG A 39 19.06 3.03 -15.48
CA ARG A 39 20.17 2.90 -14.54
C ARG A 39 19.80 3.62 -13.23
N PRO A 40 19.25 2.90 -12.22
CA PRO A 40 18.81 3.51 -10.96
C PRO A 40 19.85 4.42 -10.29
N ALA A 41 21.13 4.03 -10.32
CA ALA A 41 22.23 4.79 -9.74
C ALA A 41 22.35 6.24 -10.29
N VAL A 42 21.99 6.47 -11.56
CA VAL A 42 22.03 7.82 -12.16
C VAL A 42 21.03 8.74 -11.46
N TYR A 43 19.80 8.27 -11.28
CA TYR A 43 18.72 9.02 -10.63
C TYR A 43 18.95 9.15 -9.12
N LEU A 44 19.48 8.11 -8.45
CA LEU A 44 19.87 8.20 -7.05
C LEU A 44 20.94 9.28 -6.81
N ASN A 45 21.93 9.38 -7.71
CA ASN A 45 22.94 10.44 -7.65
C ASN A 45 22.32 11.84 -7.87
N GLN A 46 21.33 11.96 -8.76
CA GLN A 46 20.59 13.22 -8.95
C GLN A 46 19.84 13.62 -7.67
N ILE A 47 19.12 12.68 -7.04
CA ILE A 47 18.43 12.91 -5.76
C ILE A 47 19.42 13.27 -4.65
N ALA A 48 20.59 12.62 -4.60
CA ALA A 48 21.65 12.93 -3.65
C ALA A 48 22.20 14.36 -3.78
N ARG A 49 22.40 14.84 -5.01
CA ARG A 49 22.78 16.23 -5.27
C ARG A 49 21.70 17.20 -4.80
N MET A 50 20.44 16.94 -5.17
CA MET A 50 19.32 17.77 -4.73
C MET A 50 19.19 17.82 -3.20
N GLY A 51 19.39 16.71 -2.51
CA GLY A 51 19.39 16.66 -1.04
C GLY A 51 20.56 17.42 -0.42
N THR A 52 21.74 17.36 -1.03
CA THR A 52 22.93 18.11 -0.57
C THR A 52 22.72 19.62 -0.73
N GLU A 53 22.17 20.05 -1.87
CA GLU A 53 21.84 21.45 -2.14
C GLU A 53 20.76 21.95 -1.16
N LEU A 54 19.70 21.16 -0.93
CA LEU A 54 18.68 21.52 0.07
C LEU A 54 19.30 21.67 1.46
N LYS A 55 20.14 20.71 1.88
CA LYS A 55 20.85 20.75 3.18
C LYS A 55 21.64 22.04 3.38
N GLN A 56 22.34 22.50 2.34
CA GLN A 56 23.12 23.73 2.39
C GLN A 56 22.22 24.96 2.57
N ARG A 57 21.10 25.00 1.85
CA ARG A 57 20.12 26.11 1.93
C ARG A 57 19.51 26.25 3.32
N ILE A 58 19.05 25.15 3.90
CA ILE A 58 18.34 25.16 5.19
C ILE A 58 19.26 25.18 6.42
N ARG A 59 20.59 25.08 6.24
CA ARG A 59 21.54 24.81 7.34
C ARG A 59 21.44 25.78 8.52
N ALA A 60 21.14 27.04 8.25
CA ALA A 60 21.07 28.10 9.27
C ALA A 60 19.64 28.40 9.73
N GLU A 61 18.63 27.71 9.18
CA GLU A 61 17.24 27.92 9.51
C GLU A 61 16.78 26.92 10.57
N VAL A 62 16.13 27.43 11.62
CA VAL A 62 15.64 26.65 12.76
C VAL A 62 14.13 26.68 12.86
N GLU A 63 13.48 27.68 12.24
CA GLU A 63 12.03 27.82 12.26
C GLU A 63 11.37 26.80 11.33
N PRO A 64 10.57 25.86 11.86
CA PRO A 64 9.96 24.76 11.09
C PRO A 64 9.23 25.21 9.82
N GLY A 65 8.45 26.29 9.92
CA GLY A 65 7.71 26.84 8.78
C GLY A 65 8.62 27.36 7.67
N ARG A 66 9.70 28.06 8.04
CA ARG A 66 10.67 28.60 7.09
C ARG A 66 11.49 27.50 6.42
N VAL A 67 11.85 26.44 7.16
CA VAL A 67 12.50 25.24 6.58
C VAL A 67 11.63 24.64 5.47
N VAL A 68 10.33 24.46 5.73
CA VAL A 68 9.38 23.90 4.75
C VAL A 68 9.17 24.85 3.57
N GLU A 69 9.06 26.15 3.81
CA GLU A 69 8.97 27.17 2.76
C GLU A 69 10.18 27.12 1.82
N MET A 70 11.40 27.11 2.37
CA MET A 70 12.63 27.01 1.59
C MET A 70 12.71 25.72 0.79
N ALA A 71 12.28 24.59 1.38
CA ALA A 71 12.21 23.31 0.67
C ALA A 71 11.18 23.36 -0.48
N ASN A 72 10.01 23.96 -0.24
CA ASN A 72 8.96 24.09 -1.25
C ASN A 72 9.38 25.01 -2.41
N THR A 73 9.96 26.18 -2.12
CA THR A 73 10.53 27.07 -3.15
C THR A 73 11.57 26.33 -3.98
N TYR A 74 12.50 25.62 -3.33
CA TYR A 74 13.52 24.87 -4.06
C TYR A 74 12.92 23.78 -4.97
N LEU A 75 12.00 22.94 -4.46
CA LEU A 75 11.45 21.84 -5.24
C LEU A 75 10.46 22.30 -6.33
N PHE A 76 9.58 23.24 -6.02
CA PHE A 76 8.43 23.56 -6.86
C PHE A 76 8.64 24.81 -7.71
N GLU A 77 9.39 25.80 -7.21
CA GLU A 77 9.64 27.04 -7.94
C GLU A 77 10.95 26.99 -8.73
N GLU A 78 12.03 26.50 -8.13
CA GLU A 78 13.35 26.45 -8.80
C GLU A 78 13.55 25.18 -9.64
N LEU A 79 13.21 24.00 -9.09
CA LEU A 79 13.32 22.73 -9.81
C LEU A 79 12.08 22.40 -10.65
N HIS A 80 11.04 23.21 -10.56
CA HIS A 80 9.80 23.15 -11.35
C HIS A 80 9.03 21.82 -11.27
N PHE A 81 9.16 21.08 -10.17
CA PHE A 81 8.32 19.89 -9.96
C PHE A 81 6.87 20.30 -9.74
N LYS A 82 5.94 19.66 -10.46
CA LYS A 82 4.50 19.97 -10.33
C LYS A 82 3.59 18.76 -10.60
N GLY A 83 2.36 18.84 -10.10
CA GLY A 83 1.33 17.87 -10.42
C GLY A 83 0.94 17.87 -11.90
N ASN A 84 0.89 16.68 -12.53
CA ASN A 84 0.39 16.52 -13.89
C ASN A 84 -1.14 16.48 -13.91
N ARG A 85 -1.78 17.65 -14.06
CA ARG A 85 -3.25 17.74 -14.13
C ARG A 85 -3.81 17.41 -15.50
N GLU A 86 -3.05 17.73 -16.54
CA GLU A 86 -3.46 17.58 -17.94
C GLU A 86 -3.53 16.10 -18.32
N GLU A 87 -2.52 15.33 -17.92
CA GLU A 87 -2.42 13.89 -18.20
C GLU A 87 -2.33 13.08 -16.89
N TYR A 88 -3.27 13.29 -15.96
CA TYR A 88 -3.21 12.67 -14.62
C TYR A 88 -3.07 11.14 -14.65
N TYR A 89 -3.77 10.47 -15.59
CA TYR A 89 -3.78 9.02 -15.75
C TYR A 89 -2.69 8.47 -16.69
N ASP A 90 -1.66 9.27 -17.00
CA ASP A 90 -0.46 8.78 -17.67
C ASP A 90 0.38 7.91 -16.70
N PRO A 91 0.66 6.63 -17.02
CA PRO A 91 1.43 5.73 -16.14
C PRO A 91 2.84 6.26 -15.87
N ARG A 92 3.42 7.07 -16.77
CA ARG A 92 4.72 7.71 -16.55
C ARG A 92 4.74 8.57 -15.28
N ASN A 93 3.61 9.13 -14.86
CA ASN A 93 3.52 9.88 -13.60
C ASN A 93 3.81 9.00 -12.35
N SER A 94 3.65 7.68 -12.46
CA SER A 94 3.87 6.72 -11.36
C SER A 94 5.31 6.18 -11.30
N PHE A 95 6.18 6.52 -12.25
CA PHE A 95 7.57 6.05 -12.30
C PHE A 95 8.55 7.16 -11.90
N LEU A 96 9.41 6.90 -10.92
CA LEU A 96 10.26 7.96 -10.34
C LEU A 96 11.28 8.53 -11.33
N ASN A 97 11.79 7.72 -12.28
CA ASN A 97 12.68 8.20 -13.35
C ASN A 97 11.97 9.22 -14.25
N GLU A 98 10.75 8.90 -14.69
CA GLU A 98 9.94 9.78 -15.54
C GLU A 98 9.57 11.08 -14.81
N VAL A 99 9.28 11.01 -13.51
CA VAL A 99 9.01 12.18 -12.69
C VAL A 99 10.24 13.09 -12.59
N LEU A 100 11.43 12.51 -12.42
CA LEU A 100 12.70 13.25 -12.38
C LEU A 100 13.04 13.91 -13.71
N ASP A 101 12.81 13.21 -14.83
CA ASP A 101 13.13 13.71 -16.16
C ASP A 101 12.13 14.77 -16.63
N ARG A 102 10.82 14.52 -16.45
CA ARG A 102 9.75 15.38 -16.95
C ARG A 102 9.35 16.49 -15.97
N ARG A 103 9.79 16.41 -14.72
CA ARG A 103 9.41 17.31 -13.61
C ARG A 103 7.90 17.35 -13.33
N VAL A 104 7.18 16.30 -13.73
CA VAL A 104 5.75 16.17 -13.46
C VAL A 104 5.41 14.80 -12.90
N GLY A 105 4.42 14.74 -12.00
CA GLY A 105 4.02 13.49 -11.36
C GLY A 105 2.63 13.53 -10.76
N ILE A 106 2.29 12.49 -9.99
CA ILE A 106 1.05 12.37 -9.21
C ILE A 106 1.36 12.58 -7.72
N PRO A 107 0.36 12.74 -6.84
CA PRO A 107 0.61 13.10 -5.44
C PRO A 107 1.61 12.19 -4.73
N ILE A 108 1.52 10.87 -4.93
CA ILE A 108 2.41 9.92 -4.27
C ILE A 108 3.86 9.99 -4.78
N THR A 109 4.10 10.16 -6.08
CA THR A 109 5.46 10.16 -6.62
C THR A 109 6.19 11.47 -6.36
N LEU A 110 5.48 12.60 -6.37
CA LEU A 110 6.02 13.88 -5.93
C LEU A 110 6.34 13.88 -4.42
N ALA A 111 5.49 13.25 -3.60
CA ALA A 111 5.77 13.06 -2.18
C ALA A 111 6.98 12.13 -1.94
N VAL A 112 7.12 11.03 -2.69
CA VAL A 112 8.30 10.15 -2.64
C VAL A 112 9.58 10.93 -2.93
N LEU A 113 9.56 11.77 -3.97
CA LEU A 113 10.71 12.62 -4.30
C LEU A 113 11.04 13.60 -3.17
N TYR A 114 10.02 14.27 -2.62
CA TYR A 114 10.18 15.18 -1.50
C TYR A 114 10.80 14.48 -0.28
N VAL A 115 10.27 13.31 0.10
CA VAL A 115 10.79 12.51 1.22
C VAL A 115 12.24 12.10 0.93
N ALA A 116 12.53 11.62 -0.27
CA ALA A 116 13.88 11.17 -0.62
C ALA A 116 14.93 12.28 -0.58
N ILE A 117 14.57 13.50 -1.04
CA ILE A 117 15.43 14.68 -0.97
C ILE A 117 15.55 15.17 0.48
N GLY A 118 14.41 15.25 1.19
CA GLY A 118 14.36 15.73 2.58
C GLY A 118 15.14 14.85 3.54
N GLU A 119 15.03 13.52 3.46
CA GLU A 119 15.81 12.58 4.27
C GLU A 119 17.32 12.78 4.06
N ARG A 120 17.76 12.96 2.82
CA ARG A 120 19.17 13.25 2.48
C ARG A 120 19.62 14.63 2.95
N ALA A 121 18.70 15.58 3.05
CA ALA A 121 18.95 16.88 3.67
C ALA A 121 18.97 16.83 5.21
N GLY A 122 18.61 15.70 5.82
CA GLY A 122 18.51 15.52 7.27
C GLY A 122 17.18 15.97 7.86
N LEU A 123 16.14 16.16 7.04
CA LEU A 123 14.82 16.58 7.50
C LEU A 123 14.00 15.38 8.02
N PRO A 124 13.29 15.53 9.15
CA PRO A 124 12.31 14.55 9.64
C PRO A 124 11.01 14.60 8.83
N VAL A 125 11.07 14.19 7.57
CA VAL A 125 9.93 14.09 6.66
C VAL A 125 9.45 12.65 6.49
N ARG A 126 8.14 12.44 6.38
CA ARG A 126 7.51 11.13 6.16
C ARG A 126 6.35 11.24 5.18
N GLY A 127 6.11 10.20 4.38
CA GLY A 127 4.93 10.13 3.52
C GLY A 127 3.67 9.81 4.32
N VAL A 128 2.53 10.38 3.92
CA VAL A 128 1.23 10.18 4.57
C VAL A 128 0.18 9.79 3.53
N GLY A 129 -0.32 8.57 3.65
CA GLY A 129 -1.32 7.99 2.77
C GLY A 129 -2.76 8.39 3.11
N MET A 130 -3.10 9.67 3.02
CA MET A 130 -4.50 10.13 3.17
C MET A 130 -5.41 9.44 2.12
N PRO A 131 -6.69 9.15 2.43
CA PRO A 131 -7.60 8.65 1.40
C PRO A 131 -7.78 9.70 0.28
N GLY A 132 -7.76 9.25 -0.98
CA GLY A 132 -7.92 10.09 -2.16
C GLY A 132 -6.70 10.95 -2.55
N HIS A 133 -5.78 11.23 -1.62
CA HIS A 133 -4.61 12.09 -1.88
C HIS A 133 -3.38 11.65 -1.09
N PHE A 134 -2.17 12.02 -1.50
CA PHE A 134 -0.95 11.65 -0.77
C PHE A 134 -0.17 12.89 -0.34
N LEU A 135 0.25 12.92 0.92
CA LEU A 135 0.88 14.08 1.55
C LEU A 135 2.29 13.73 2.04
N VAL A 136 3.06 14.77 2.36
CA VAL A 136 4.27 14.67 3.16
C VAL A 136 3.99 15.32 4.51
N LYS A 137 4.50 14.74 5.59
CA LYS A 137 4.48 15.30 6.94
C LYS A 137 5.91 15.64 7.33
N TYR A 138 6.13 16.90 7.67
CA TYR A 138 7.34 17.36 8.36
C TYR A 138 7.05 17.43 9.86
N ALA A 139 7.84 16.71 10.66
CA ALA A 139 7.59 16.59 12.11
C ALA A 139 8.91 16.56 12.89
N PRO A 140 9.55 17.73 13.12
CA PRO A 140 10.72 17.81 13.98
C PRO A 140 10.34 17.61 15.45
N ALA A 141 11.30 17.17 16.27
CA ALA A 141 11.04 16.80 17.66
C ALA A 141 10.57 17.97 18.56
N THR A 142 10.81 19.21 18.15
CA THR A 142 10.65 20.41 18.96
C THR A 142 9.43 21.26 18.58
N SER A 143 8.63 20.87 17.59
CA SER A 143 7.50 21.68 17.13
C SER A 143 6.27 20.87 16.72
N GLY A 144 5.20 21.57 16.36
CA GLY A 144 4.07 20.98 15.65
C GLY A 144 4.47 20.43 14.28
N GLU A 145 3.59 19.60 13.74
CA GLU A 145 3.73 18.99 12.42
C GLU A 145 3.16 19.91 11.32
N ILE A 146 3.78 19.84 10.14
CA ILE A 146 3.35 20.56 8.95
C ILE A 146 3.06 19.53 7.86
N PHE A 147 1.87 19.59 7.27
CA PHE A 147 1.55 18.79 6.10
C PHE A 147 1.91 19.55 4.84
N ILE A 148 2.40 18.84 3.84
CA ILE A 148 2.82 19.37 2.57
C ILE A 148 2.13 18.57 1.48
N ASP A 149 1.45 19.30 0.60
CA ASP A 149 0.83 18.79 -0.59
C ASP A 149 1.78 19.00 -1.76
N ALA A 150 2.62 18.00 -2.02
CA ALA A 150 3.65 18.07 -3.06
C ALA A 150 3.06 18.15 -4.48
N PHE A 151 1.80 17.76 -4.69
CA PHE A 151 1.13 17.90 -5.98
C PHE A 151 0.76 19.35 -6.27
N ASN A 152 0.35 20.08 -5.23
CA ASN A 152 -0.09 21.47 -5.30
C ASN A 152 1.00 22.48 -4.90
N GLY A 153 2.16 22.01 -4.42
CA GLY A 153 3.28 22.86 -4.01
C GLY A 153 3.01 23.72 -2.78
N ARG A 154 2.10 23.30 -1.88
CA ARG A 154 1.63 24.10 -0.74
C ARG A 154 1.69 23.34 0.58
N THR A 155 1.72 24.08 1.69
CA THR A 155 1.48 23.51 3.03
C THR A 155 -0.01 23.38 3.32
N LEU A 156 -0.36 22.49 4.23
CA LEU A 156 -1.72 22.26 4.70
C LEU A 156 -1.76 22.18 6.23
N THR A 157 -2.83 22.70 6.83
CA THR A 157 -3.20 22.39 8.21
C THR A 157 -4.00 21.09 8.30
N ARG A 158 -4.23 20.59 9.52
CA ARG A 158 -5.11 19.42 9.74
C ARG A 158 -6.54 19.69 9.29
N GLU A 159 -7.04 20.90 9.52
CA GLU A 159 -8.38 21.35 9.11
C GLU A 159 -8.50 21.38 7.59
N GLU A 160 -7.47 21.83 6.88
CA GLU A 160 -7.45 21.82 5.42
C GLU A 160 -7.39 20.38 4.87
N CYS A 161 -6.61 19.49 5.50
CA CYS A 161 -6.64 18.06 5.16
C CYS A 161 -8.04 17.45 5.36
N ALA A 162 -8.70 17.79 6.47
CA ALA A 162 -10.05 17.33 6.77
C ALA A 162 -11.07 17.85 5.74
N LYS A 163 -10.94 19.11 5.33
CA LYS A 163 -11.78 19.73 4.29
C LYS A 163 -11.59 19.02 2.95
N MET A 164 -10.34 18.80 2.53
CA MET A 164 -10.04 18.07 1.29
C MET A 164 -10.63 16.65 1.30
N LEU A 165 -10.51 15.93 2.42
CA LEU A 165 -11.10 14.60 2.58
C LEU A 165 -12.62 14.63 2.45
N ASN A 166 -13.26 15.62 3.10
CA ASN A 166 -14.70 15.79 3.06
C ASN A 166 -15.20 16.09 1.62
N GLU A 167 -14.49 16.96 0.89
CA GLU A 167 -14.79 17.30 -0.50
C GLU A 167 -14.66 16.09 -1.44
N MET A 168 -13.67 15.23 -1.24
CA MET A 168 -13.46 14.03 -2.09
C MET A 168 -14.51 12.94 -1.88
N TYR A 169 -15.05 12.80 -0.66
CA TYR A 169 -15.94 11.69 -0.29
C TYR A 169 -17.36 12.14 0.11
N GLY A 170 -17.73 13.40 -0.14
CA GLY A 170 -19.07 13.91 0.16
C GLY A 170 -19.49 13.78 1.63
N GLY A 171 -18.54 13.77 2.57
CA GLY A 171 -18.81 13.59 4.01
C GLY A 171 -19.00 12.17 4.51
N GLU A 172 -18.90 11.16 3.63
CA GLU A 172 -18.98 9.76 4.03
C GLU A 172 -17.77 9.30 4.86
N VAL A 173 -16.61 9.90 4.59
CA VAL A 173 -15.36 9.60 5.31
C VAL A 173 -15.04 10.73 6.30
N LYS A 174 -15.18 10.43 7.59
CA LYS A 174 -14.80 11.36 8.66
C LYS A 174 -13.29 11.37 8.86
N MET A 175 -12.73 12.57 9.00
CA MET A 175 -11.32 12.75 9.34
C MET A 175 -11.01 12.12 10.71
N ARG A 176 -9.92 11.34 10.78
CA ARG A 176 -9.41 10.72 12.00
C ARG A 176 -7.90 10.91 12.06
N PRO A 177 -7.28 11.04 13.25
CA PRO A 177 -5.83 11.18 13.38
C PRO A 177 -5.05 10.09 12.64
N ALA A 178 -5.53 8.84 12.68
CA ALA A 178 -4.94 7.69 11.98
C ALA A 178 -4.80 7.86 10.45
N LEU A 179 -5.61 8.73 9.81
CA LEU A 179 -5.52 9.01 8.37
C LEU A 179 -4.36 9.95 8.01
N LEU A 180 -3.75 10.58 9.02
CA LEU A 180 -2.60 11.46 8.87
C LEU A 180 -1.31 10.87 9.48
N GLU A 181 -1.36 9.62 9.92
CA GLU A 181 -0.17 8.94 10.41
C GLU A 181 0.79 8.61 9.27
N PRO A 182 2.11 8.65 9.52
CA PRO A 182 3.10 8.23 8.54
C PRO A 182 2.83 6.83 7.98
N SER A 183 2.91 6.70 6.66
CA SER A 183 2.92 5.42 5.97
C SER A 183 4.32 4.82 6.03
N THR A 184 4.41 3.49 6.18
CA THR A 184 5.67 2.76 6.04
C THR A 184 6.16 2.84 4.59
N LYS A 185 7.47 2.73 4.36
CA LYS A 185 8.03 2.80 3.00
C LYS A 185 7.44 1.68 2.12
N ARG A 186 7.19 0.49 2.68
CA ARG A 186 6.47 -0.59 1.99
C ARG A 186 5.06 -0.21 1.58
N GLN A 187 4.27 0.41 2.46
CA GLN A 187 2.92 0.86 2.13
C GLN A 187 2.92 1.90 1.00
N ILE A 188 3.93 2.77 0.96
CA ILE A 188 4.11 3.75 -0.12
C ILE A 188 4.37 3.01 -1.45
N LEU A 189 5.29 2.04 -1.46
CA LEU A 189 5.58 1.23 -2.64
C LEU A 189 4.35 0.44 -3.10
N SER A 190 3.57 -0.15 -2.19
CA SER A 190 2.30 -0.83 -2.52
C SER A 190 1.30 0.14 -3.17
N ARG A 191 1.23 1.40 -2.73
CA ARG A 191 0.33 2.40 -3.36
C ARG A 191 0.80 2.80 -4.76
N ILE A 192 2.11 2.96 -4.98
CA ILE A 192 2.65 3.22 -6.34
C ILE A 192 2.24 2.08 -7.28
N LEU A 193 2.46 0.83 -6.84
CA LEU A 193 2.10 -0.35 -7.62
C LEU A 193 0.60 -0.50 -7.81
N ASN A 194 -0.23 -0.15 -6.83
CA ASN A 194 -1.70 -0.15 -6.98
C ASN A 194 -2.19 0.89 -7.99
N ASN A 195 -1.56 2.05 -8.07
CA ASN A 195 -1.87 3.04 -9.12
C ASN A 195 -1.56 2.46 -10.50
N LEU A 196 -0.39 1.85 -10.68
CA LEU A 196 0.00 1.18 -11.92
C LEU A 196 -0.95 0.03 -12.27
N LYS A 197 -1.24 -0.86 -11.31
CA LYS A 197 -2.21 -1.97 -11.46
C LYS A 197 -3.55 -1.45 -11.96
N SER A 198 -4.09 -0.41 -11.32
CA SER A 198 -5.39 0.16 -11.67
C SER A 198 -5.40 0.77 -13.08
N LEU A 199 -4.31 1.45 -13.48
CA LEU A 199 -4.14 2.00 -14.83
C LEU A 199 -4.03 0.91 -15.90
N TYR A 200 -3.31 -0.18 -15.62
CA TYR A 200 -3.18 -1.29 -16.56
C TYR A 200 -4.50 -2.06 -16.71
N LEU A 201 -5.22 -2.28 -15.61
CA LEU A 201 -6.56 -2.90 -15.64
C LEU A 201 -7.56 -2.06 -16.45
N SER A 202 -7.59 -0.74 -16.28
CA SER A 202 -8.50 0.12 -17.04
C SER A 202 -8.19 0.15 -18.54
N ARG A 203 -6.96 -0.20 -18.93
CA ARG A 203 -6.51 -0.33 -20.32
C ARG A 203 -6.59 -1.77 -20.85
N GLY A 204 -7.00 -2.73 -20.03
CA GLY A 204 -7.05 -4.16 -20.39
C GLY A 204 -5.67 -4.83 -20.48
N ASP A 205 -4.59 -4.20 -20.03
CA ASP A 205 -3.25 -4.79 -20.00
C ASP A 205 -3.10 -5.69 -18.76
N LEU A 206 -3.67 -6.89 -18.85
CA LEU A 206 -3.68 -7.85 -17.75
C LEU A 206 -2.27 -8.34 -17.37
N ALA A 207 -1.35 -8.42 -18.34
CA ALA A 207 0.02 -8.88 -18.08
C ALA A 207 0.78 -7.90 -17.19
N ARG A 208 0.72 -6.59 -17.50
CA ARG A 208 1.34 -5.57 -16.64
C ARG A 208 0.60 -5.41 -15.32
N ALA A 209 -0.73 -5.53 -15.31
CA ALA A 209 -1.50 -5.53 -14.06
C ALA A 209 -1.10 -6.68 -13.13
N LEU A 210 -0.90 -7.88 -13.68
CA LEU A 210 -0.42 -9.05 -12.93
C LEU A 210 0.99 -8.82 -12.38
N SER A 211 1.92 -8.30 -13.19
CA SER A 211 3.27 -7.93 -12.74
C SER A 211 3.24 -6.90 -11.58
N ALA A 212 2.37 -5.90 -11.65
CA ALA A 212 2.21 -4.95 -10.55
C ALA A 212 1.64 -5.62 -9.29
N SER A 213 0.64 -6.50 -9.44
CA SER A 213 0.04 -7.29 -8.36
C SER A 213 1.05 -8.21 -7.66
N ASP A 214 1.89 -8.90 -8.42
CA ASP A 214 2.98 -9.73 -7.87
C ASP A 214 3.96 -8.90 -7.04
N ARG A 215 4.30 -7.69 -7.48
CA ARG A 215 5.17 -6.80 -6.71
C ARG A 215 4.49 -6.24 -5.46
N ILE A 216 3.17 -6.01 -5.48
CA ILE A 216 2.43 -5.64 -4.27
C ILE A 216 2.55 -6.78 -3.24
N MET A 217 2.40 -8.03 -3.67
CA MET A 217 2.58 -9.20 -2.81
C MET A 217 4.01 -9.31 -2.22
N LEU A 218 5.04 -8.79 -2.90
CA LEU A 218 6.39 -8.70 -2.33
C LEU A 218 6.49 -7.64 -1.23
N THR A 219 5.75 -6.53 -1.35
CA THR A 219 5.76 -5.46 -0.34
C THR A 219 5.05 -5.83 0.96
N ASP A 220 3.97 -6.62 0.86
CA ASP A 220 3.23 -7.19 2.00
C ASP A 220 2.63 -8.56 1.62
N PRO A 221 3.31 -9.67 2.00
CA PRO A 221 2.82 -11.02 1.75
C PRO A 221 1.51 -11.38 2.49
N HIS A 222 1.10 -10.55 3.46
CA HIS A 222 -0.10 -10.76 4.27
C HIS A 222 -1.29 -9.89 3.83
N LEU A 223 -1.12 -9.09 2.75
CA LEU A 223 -2.18 -8.25 2.20
C LEU A 223 -3.28 -9.10 1.56
N THR A 224 -4.24 -9.53 2.38
CA THR A 224 -5.29 -10.49 1.96
C THR A 224 -6.10 -10.02 0.75
N SER A 225 -6.36 -8.72 0.61
CA SER A 225 -7.08 -8.17 -0.54
C SER A 225 -6.32 -8.38 -1.85
N GLU A 226 -4.99 -8.43 -1.83
CA GLU A 226 -4.20 -8.61 -3.05
C GLU A 226 -4.29 -10.04 -3.57
N TRP A 227 -4.45 -11.06 -2.70
CA TRP A 227 -4.76 -12.42 -3.18
C TRP A 227 -6.07 -12.45 -3.97
N ARG A 228 -7.10 -11.73 -3.52
CA ARG A 228 -8.36 -11.63 -4.27
C ARG A 228 -8.13 -10.94 -5.62
N ASP A 229 -7.47 -9.79 -5.62
CA ASP A 229 -7.24 -9.01 -6.83
C ASP A 229 -6.40 -9.78 -7.85
N ARG A 230 -5.29 -10.38 -7.43
CA ARG A 230 -4.44 -11.21 -8.28
C ARG A 230 -5.16 -12.43 -8.82
N GLY A 231 -5.95 -13.09 -7.97
CA GLY A 231 -6.81 -14.21 -8.38
C GLY A 231 -7.82 -13.81 -9.46
N MET A 232 -8.37 -12.58 -9.40
CA MET A 232 -9.24 -12.05 -10.44
C MET A 232 -8.50 -11.79 -11.75
N ILE A 233 -7.28 -11.27 -11.69
CA ILE A 233 -6.43 -11.06 -12.88
C ILE A 233 -6.10 -12.41 -13.52
N HIS A 234 -5.64 -13.39 -12.74
CA HIS A 234 -5.39 -14.75 -13.21
C HIS A 234 -6.64 -15.38 -13.84
N PHE A 235 -7.82 -15.20 -13.22
CA PHE A 235 -9.08 -15.70 -13.76
C PHE A 235 -9.40 -15.09 -15.14
N GLN A 236 -9.18 -13.78 -15.30
CA GLN A 236 -9.39 -13.09 -16.59
C GLN A 236 -8.38 -13.52 -17.65
N MET A 237 -7.16 -13.89 -17.25
CA MET A 237 -6.12 -14.42 -18.14
C MET A 237 -6.25 -15.93 -18.42
N HIS A 238 -7.27 -16.60 -17.88
CA HIS A 238 -7.44 -18.06 -17.96
C HIS A 238 -6.30 -18.87 -17.30
N HIS A 239 -5.58 -18.26 -16.36
CA HIS A 239 -4.59 -18.93 -15.49
C HIS A 239 -5.34 -19.63 -14.34
N ASP A 240 -6.08 -20.69 -14.67
CA ASP A 240 -7.09 -21.29 -13.79
C ASP A 240 -6.49 -21.85 -12.47
N ALA A 241 -5.29 -22.42 -12.53
CA ALA A 241 -4.62 -23.02 -11.36
C ALA A 241 -4.18 -21.96 -10.35
N GLU A 242 -3.58 -20.87 -10.84
CA GLU A 242 -3.11 -19.74 -10.05
C GLU A 242 -4.30 -18.97 -9.45
N ALA A 243 -5.35 -18.73 -10.25
CA ALA A 243 -6.58 -18.12 -9.75
C ALA A 243 -7.22 -18.94 -8.63
N LEU A 244 -7.27 -20.26 -8.79
CA LEU A 244 -7.81 -21.17 -7.78
C LEU A 244 -6.98 -21.14 -6.49
N LYS A 245 -5.64 -21.12 -6.61
CA LYS A 245 -4.72 -21.00 -5.46
C LYS A 245 -4.98 -19.71 -4.67
N ASP A 246 -5.06 -18.59 -5.37
CA ASP A 246 -5.24 -17.27 -4.76
C ASP A 246 -6.62 -17.12 -4.10
N PHE A 247 -7.71 -17.49 -4.78
CA PHE A 247 -9.05 -17.45 -4.19
C PHE A 247 -9.19 -18.40 -2.98
N THR A 248 -8.52 -19.54 -3.02
CA THR A 248 -8.51 -20.47 -1.88
C THR A 248 -7.80 -19.87 -0.69
N ARG A 249 -6.65 -19.22 -0.90
CA ARG A 249 -5.91 -18.55 0.18
C ARG A 249 -6.69 -17.37 0.76
N TYR A 250 -7.30 -16.55 -0.11
CA TYR A 250 -8.16 -15.44 0.28
C TYR A 250 -9.30 -15.90 1.19
N LEU A 251 -10.09 -16.89 0.75
CA LEU A 251 -11.24 -17.40 1.51
C LEU A 251 -10.85 -18.17 2.78
N ALA A 252 -9.62 -18.72 2.85
CA ALA A 252 -9.12 -19.33 4.07
C ALA A 252 -8.81 -18.29 5.16
N MET A 253 -8.32 -17.12 4.76
CA MET A 253 -7.93 -16.04 5.67
C MET A 253 -9.08 -15.07 5.97
N ARG A 254 -10.00 -14.90 5.03
CA ARG A 254 -11.25 -14.15 5.16
C ARG A 254 -12.41 -15.05 4.73
N PRO A 255 -13.03 -15.80 5.67
CA PRO A 255 -14.08 -16.77 5.32
C PRO A 255 -15.39 -16.15 4.80
N GLU A 256 -15.79 -15.01 5.37
CA GLU A 256 -17.05 -14.32 5.04
C GLU A 256 -16.86 -12.80 4.80
N PRO A 257 -15.99 -12.36 3.86
CA PRO A 257 -16.00 -10.99 3.36
C PRO A 257 -17.27 -10.72 2.54
N GLU A 258 -17.60 -9.44 2.33
CA GLU A 258 -18.78 -9.02 1.58
C GLU A 258 -18.82 -9.61 0.15
N ASP A 259 -17.66 -9.75 -0.49
CA ASP A 259 -17.50 -10.34 -1.83
C ASP A 259 -17.34 -11.87 -1.82
N ALA A 260 -17.42 -12.54 -0.66
CA ALA A 260 -17.25 -13.98 -0.54
C ALA A 260 -18.17 -14.79 -1.46
N PRO A 261 -19.47 -14.46 -1.63
CA PRO A 261 -20.35 -15.22 -2.51
C PRO A 261 -19.83 -15.26 -3.95
N ARG A 262 -19.34 -14.13 -4.45
CA ARG A 262 -18.79 -14.02 -5.79
C ARG A 262 -17.48 -14.80 -5.92
N VAL A 263 -16.57 -14.66 -4.97
CA VAL A 263 -15.28 -15.38 -5.00
C VAL A 263 -15.49 -16.89 -4.85
N LYS A 264 -16.41 -17.34 -3.99
CA LYS A 264 -16.81 -18.75 -3.83
C LYS A 264 -17.38 -19.33 -5.14
N GLN A 265 -18.22 -18.57 -5.84
CA GLN A 265 -18.77 -18.94 -7.15
C GLN A 265 -17.66 -19.14 -8.20
N LEU A 266 -16.77 -18.15 -8.35
CA LEU A 266 -15.66 -18.22 -9.32
C LEU A 266 -14.72 -19.39 -9.01
N ARG A 267 -14.37 -19.58 -7.74
CA ARG A 267 -13.58 -20.72 -7.29
C ARG A 267 -14.24 -22.05 -7.64
N GLY A 268 -15.56 -22.18 -7.47
CA GLY A 268 -16.31 -23.37 -7.85
C GLY A 268 -16.24 -23.67 -9.35
N GLN A 269 -16.34 -22.63 -10.19
CA GLN A 269 -16.18 -22.76 -11.65
C GLN A 269 -14.78 -23.27 -12.01
N LEU A 270 -13.73 -22.71 -11.39
CA LEU A 270 -12.34 -23.10 -11.61
C LEU A 270 -12.08 -24.56 -11.22
N ILE A 271 -12.61 -25.01 -10.07
CA ILE A 271 -12.48 -26.41 -9.64
C ILE A 271 -13.05 -27.36 -10.70
N SER A 272 -14.20 -27.04 -11.29
CA SER A 272 -14.80 -27.85 -12.35
C SER A 272 -13.94 -27.87 -13.63
N ARG A 273 -13.36 -26.74 -14.03
CA ARG A 273 -12.48 -26.66 -15.22
C ARG A 273 -11.19 -27.44 -15.04
N VAL A 274 -10.50 -27.23 -13.92
CA VAL A 274 -9.24 -27.91 -13.61
C VAL A 274 -9.47 -29.43 -13.54
N ASN A 275 -10.53 -29.88 -12.85
CA ASN A 275 -10.87 -31.30 -12.78
C ASN A 275 -11.31 -31.90 -14.12
N GLY A 276 -11.96 -31.10 -14.99
CA GLY A 276 -12.31 -31.51 -16.35
C GLY A 276 -11.08 -31.64 -17.25
N GLY A 277 -10.15 -30.68 -17.19
CA GLY A 277 -8.89 -30.71 -17.95
C GLY A 277 -8.00 -31.89 -17.57
N LEU A 278 -7.90 -32.21 -16.28
CA LEU A 278 -7.18 -33.38 -15.75
C LEU A 278 -7.78 -34.74 -16.20
N ARG A 279 -9.06 -34.79 -16.59
CA ARG A 279 -9.68 -35.99 -17.16
C ARG A 279 -9.39 -36.16 -18.66
N HIS A 280 -9.04 -35.08 -19.35
CA HIS A 280 -8.73 -35.08 -20.78
C HIS A 280 -7.22 -35.18 -21.07
N ALA A 281 -6.38 -34.63 -20.19
CA ALA A 281 -4.95 -34.94 -20.17
C ALA A 281 -4.77 -36.31 -19.50
N ARG A 282 -4.33 -37.34 -20.23
CA ARG A 282 -3.88 -38.60 -19.60
C ARG A 282 -2.68 -38.24 -18.70
N LEU A 283 -2.88 -38.27 -17.39
CA LEU A 283 -1.91 -37.76 -16.43
C LEU A 283 -0.68 -38.67 -16.29
N ASP A 284 0.48 -38.04 -16.26
CA ASP A 284 1.73 -38.61 -15.76
C ASP A 284 1.76 -38.53 -14.22
N ALA A 285 2.51 -39.43 -13.57
CA ALA A 285 2.36 -39.71 -12.14
C ALA A 285 2.79 -38.57 -11.19
N ASP A 286 3.59 -37.61 -11.68
CA ASP A 286 4.17 -36.54 -10.88
C ASP A 286 3.20 -35.37 -10.63
N ASP A 287 2.35 -35.02 -11.60
CA ASP A 287 1.31 -33.98 -11.45
C ASP A 287 0.27 -34.35 -10.37
N VAL A 288 0.02 -35.64 -10.18
CA VAL A 288 -0.91 -36.15 -9.17
C VAL A 288 -0.34 -36.00 -7.75
N ARG A 289 0.99 -35.90 -7.61
CA ARG A 289 1.68 -35.84 -6.31
C ARG A 289 1.67 -34.43 -5.74
N GLU A 290 1.98 -33.42 -6.56
CA GLU A 290 1.98 -32.01 -6.16
C GLU A 290 0.58 -31.52 -5.73
N PHE A 291 -0.47 -31.97 -6.43
CA PHE A 291 -1.87 -31.69 -6.05
C PHE A 291 -2.35 -32.43 -4.79
N ARG A 292 -1.78 -33.60 -4.45
CA ARG A 292 -2.11 -34.33 -3.21
C ARG A 292 -1.52 -33.64 -1.98
N GLU A 293 -0.32 -33.07 -2.09
CA GLU A 293 0.33 -32.33 -1.00
C GLU A 293 -0.44 -31.05 -0.65
N LEU A 294 -0.98 -30.36 -1.66
CA LEU A 294 -1.94 -29.26 -1.49
C LEU A 294 -3.25 -29.69 -0.82
N ARG A 295 -3.59 -30.99 -0.77
CA ARG A 295 -4.79 -31.48 -0.08
C ARG A 295 -4.50 -31.94 1.36
N ILE A 296 -3.30 -32.47 1.61
CA ILE A 296 -2.90 -33.06 2.89
C ILE A 296 -2.51 -31.99 3.91
N GLY A 297 -1.84 -30.90 3.49
CA GLY A 297 -1.47 -29.77 4.37
C GLY A 297 -2.67 -29.06 5.05
N PHE A 298 -3.89 -29.24 4.53
CA PHE A 298 -5.13 -28.68 5.09
C PHE A 298 -5.74 -29.50 6.24
N SER A 299 -5.27 -30.74 6.46
CA SER A 299 -5.79 -31.64 7.50
C SER A 299 -5.20 -31.36 8.88
N ASP A 300 -3.89 -31.05 8.92
CA ASP A 300 -3.14 -30.91 10.17
C ASP A 300 -3.34 -29.56 10.87
N HIS A 301 -3.67 -28.50 10.11
CA HIS A 301 -3.97 -27.20 10.69
C HIS A 301 -5.33 -27.13 11.40
N ARG A 302 -6.30 -27.99 11.04
CA ARG A 302 -7.56 -28.12 11.78
C ARG A 302 -7.37 -28.81 13.13
N ARG A 303 -6.50 -29.83 13.22
CA ARG A 303 -6.30 -30.61 14.47
C ARG A 303 -5.56 -29.82 15.57
N ARG A 304 -4.61 -28.96 15.19
CA ARG A 304 -3.85 -28.17 16.18
C ARG A 304 -4.66 -27.06 16.85
N ARG A 305 -5.72 -26.55 16.23
CA ARG A 305 -6.58 -25.49 16.80
C ARG A 305 -7.65 -26.01 17.77
N THR A 306 -8.09 -27.27 17.65
CA THR A 306 -9.12 -27.85 18.51
C THR A 306 -8.63 -28.29 19.89
N GLN A 307 -7.31 -28.36 20.11
CA GLN A 307 -6.73 -28.89 21.36
C GLN A 307 -6.35 -27.79 22.38
N ALA A 308 -6.37 -26.51 21.98
CA ALA A 308 -5.92 -25.39 22.82
C ALA A 308 -7.06 -24.54 23.45
N GLY A 309 -8.32 -25.00 23.41
CA GLY A 309 -9.49 -24.19 23.80
C GLY A 309 -10.46 -24.84 24.79
N ARG A 310 -10.00 -25.67 25.73
CA ARG A 310 -10.86 -26.28 26.76
C ARG A 310 -10.20 -26.31 28.15
N ILE A 311 -10.24 -25.18 28.85
CA ILE A 311 -10.10 -24.98 30.31
C ILE A 311 -10.43 -23.49 30.53
N ASP A 312 -11.38 -22.98 31.31
CA ASP A 312 -12.31 -23.47 32.35
C ASP A 312 -13.54 -22.53 32.43
N GLU A 313 -14.74 -23.08 32.58
CA GLU A 313 -15.93 -22.39 33.12
C GLU A 313 -16.50 -23.30 34.22
N GLU A 314 -16.42 -22.89 35.49
CA GLU A 314 -17.32 -23.37 36.55
C GLU A 314 -17.16 -22.50 37.82
N HIS A 315 -18.11 -21.58 38.07
CA HIS A 315 -18.83 -21.47 39.35
C HIS A 315 -19.70 -20.18 39.40
N GLN A 316 -21.02 -20.39 39.29
CA GLN A 316 -22.07 -19.59 39.93
C GLN A 316 -22.33 -20.18 41.34
N PRO A 317 -22.94 -19.47 42.32
CA PRO A 317 -24.29 -18.91 42.17
C PRO A 317 -24.57 -17.60 42.93
N GLY A 318 -25.66 -16.92 42.54
CA GLY A 318 -26.31 -15.89 43.35
C GLY A 318 -27.53 -16.46 44.09
N LEU A 319 -27.92 -15.82 45.21
CA LEU A 319 -29.31 -15.71 45.69
C LEU A 319 -29.42 -14.76 46.89
N ALA A 320 -30.60 -14.12 46.98
CA ALA A 320 -31.30 -13.55 48.14
C ALA A 320 -31.33 -12.01 48.35
N ASP A 321 -32.45 -11.43 47.87
CA ASP A 321 -33.48 -10.63 48.57
C ASP A 321 -33.11 -9.68 49.74
N GLY A 322 -33.71 -8.48 49.73
CA GLY A 322 -33.58 -7.49 50.81
C GLY A 322 -34.21 -6.14 50.48
N ARG A 323 -35.52 -6.02 50.71
CA ARG A 323 -36.31 -4.77 50.73
C ARG A 323 -35.73 -3.77 51.73
N ASP A 324 -35.74 -2.46 51.43
CA ASP A 324 -36.46 -1.47 52.27
C ASP A 324 -36.52 -0.03 51.69
N ARG A 325 -37.63 0.65 52.01
CA ARG A 325 -37.90 2.11 52.13
C ARG A 325 -37.76 3.03 50.89
N ARG A 326 -38.88 3.45 50.29
CA ARG A 326 -39.85 4.52 50.68
C ARG A 326 -39.39 5.95 50.30
N ARG A 327 -40.22 6.56 49.43
CA ARG A 327 -40.81 7.93 49.48
C ARG A 327 -39.85 9.13 49.63
N ASP A 328 -40.04 10.29 49.03
CA ASP A 328 -41.19 10.94 48.37
C ASP A 328 -40.68 12.24 47.71
N GLN A 329 -41.50 12.80 46.80
CA GLN A 329 -41.66 14.25 46.51
C GLN A 329 -40.48 15.01 45.85
N ARG A 330 -40.57 15.46 44.59
CA ARG A 330 -41.43 16.47 43.95
C ARG A 330 -40.70 17.82 43.75
N VAL A 331 -40.88 18.35 42.54
CA VAL A 331 -40.84 19.76 42.10
C VAL A 331 -39.53 20.26 41.45
N VAL A 332 -39.65 20.39 40.13
CA VAL A 332 -38.89 21.16 39.10
C VAL A 332 -39.11 22.68 39.34
N PRO A 333 -38.26 23.62 38.89
CA PRO A 333 -37.35 23.56 37.74
C PRO A 333 -35.85 23.67 38.01
#